data_AF-A0A2S6IIB8-F1
#
_entry.id   AF-A0A2S6IIB8-F1
#
_cell.length_a   1.000
_cell.length_b   1.000
_cell.length_c   1.000
_cell.angle_alpha   90.00
_cell.angle_beta   90.00
_cell.angle_gamma   90.00
#
_symmetry.space_group_name_H-M   'P 1'
#
loop_
_entity.id
_entity.type
_entity.pdbx_description
1 polymer ?
#
loop_
_entity_poly.entity_id
_entity_poly.type
_entity_poly.pdbx_seq_one_letter_code
_entity_poly.pdbx_strand_id
1 'polypeptide(L)'
;MKNSYSKKINLSFIGNIRINFYGISSEIIKIYEKELEFERQKSMKHLGVIADVLESSNHSRYEYLMLQCFLIDVIENTYKGTPNAIGSIKIDGKEYFGNSLIKTWFLLSNFGHTFKTIGDEKALLLFTNERRGFKSELINSIDDKDLKDYALNVIDSFDYPNFHHILTLWRINKKIKSVTKKKQIIKIYKLFLLGKTTTRVNQTKLELLKHLAYYAREIAIISIDGHNTHIPFTINPLSTLMSVDVYESKLKNKSVFNVLDPLVSVLINEVYLNKEVLTKQKEYELNSLNFIKSLPAKKKNYREILEKAFDKGLRESDDIELTHFFRFKIKENNIKRKSILNEYRNIQTVKRKCNPVEASLDFNPKTNEKVYDFFIDKKFKKNNLPIFIFNICQILENQIKETVNNEIKQYERLISGLTEELKEKITSESEIDEIIQNSLGFLGSDVLEKINKKILPAFRALLSSIITYFLDSKFTFEITDTNVPYNLVGIKLNDLKFNNINSNIKKALTFETNKDRQFEIKQIEKMIPKEYDGYIICSMCRINIYDFSKSPNERLVTDIDSVIIKISKSDLIIEFNETKNVKRNRENVAKKDLNDYFVKTLNKNAIGYRNKPVKGFGAKIRLKINAT
;
A
#
# COMPACT_ATOMS: atom_id res chain seq x y z
N MET A 1 0.99 15.49 -47.13
CA MET A 1 0.73 14.68 -45.92
C MET A 1 -0.75 14.76 -45.56
N LYS A 2 -1.59 13.75 -45.87
CA LYS A 2 -3.05 13.81 -45.64
C LYS A 2 -3.52 13.38 -44.23
N ASN A 3 -2.60 13.03 -43.32
CA ASN A 3 -2.90 12.58 -41.95
C ASN A 3 -1.89 13.16 -40.93
N SER A 4 -1.87 14.49 -40.80
CA SER A 4 -1.19 15.18 -39.71
C SER A 4 -2.19 16.07 -38.97
N TYR A 5 -2.02 16.17 -37.66
CA TYR A 5 -2.81 17.00 -36.75
C TYR A 5 -1.85 17.67 -35.78
N SER A 6 -2.13 18.91 -35.38
CA SER A 6 -1.27 19.64 -34.46
C SER A 6 -2.13 20.39 -33.45
N LYS A 7 -1.74 20.31 -32.17
CA LYS A 7 -2.47 20.94 -31.07
C LYS A 7 -1.56 21.90 -30.31
N LYS A 8 -2.02 23.15 -30.14
CA LYS A 8 -1.38 24.13 -29.25
C LYS A 8 -2.01 24.01 -27.86
N ILE A 9 -1.19 23.97 -26.83
CA ILE A 9 -1.60 23.72 -25.45
C ILE A 9 -0.71 24.56 -24.54
N ASN A 10 -1.26 25.10 -23.47
CA ASN A 10 -0.49 25.71 -22.40
C ASN A 10 -0.45 24.74 -21.22
N LEU A 11 0.74 24.33 -20.79
CA LEU A 11 0.94 23.55 -19.56
C LEU A 11 1.59 24.46 -18.52
N SER A 12 1.04 24.54 -17.30
CA SER A 12 1.47 25.49 -16.27
C SER A 12 2.98 25.50 -15.97
N PHE A 13 3.63 24.34 -16.04
CA PHE A 13 5.07 24.17 -15.72
C PHE A 13 5.99 24.10 -16.96
N ILE A 14 5.45 24.20 -18.20
CA ILE A 14 6.25 24.21 -19.45
C ILE A 14 5.99 25.46 -20.30
N GLY A 15 4.78 26.01 -20.23
CA GLY A 15 4.29 27.09 -21.08
C GLY A 15 3.59 26.60 -22.34
N ASN A 16 3.58 27.45 -23.37
CA ASN A 16 2.91 27.17 -24.64
C ASN A 16 3.71 26.17 -25.48
N ILE A 17 3.12 25.00 -25.70
CA ILE A 17 3.70 23.92 -26.49
C ILE A 17 2.83 23.58 -27.71
N ARG A 18 3.47 23.03 -28.74
CA ARG A 18 2.82 22.50 -29.92
C ARG A 18 3.13 21.01 -30.05
N ILE A 19 2.09 20.18 -29.98
CA ILE A 19 2.21 18.72 -30.09
C ILE A 19 1.75 18.27 -31.47
N ASN A 20 2.55 17.46 -32.15
CA ASN A 20 2.25 16.98 -33.49
C ASN A 20 1.83 15.51 -33.46
N PHE A 21 0.70 15.19 -34.10
CA PHE A 21 0.19 13.83 -34.25
C PHE A 21 0.15 13.48 -35.73
N TYR A 22 0.63 12.30 -36.08
CA TYR A 22 0.70 11.83 -37.46
C TYR A 22 0.50 10.32 -37.53
N GLY A 23 0.17 9.80 -38.71
CA GLY A 23 -0.09 8.37 -38.89
C GLY A 23 -1.20 7.87 -37.96
N ILE A 24 -1.00 6.72 -37.31
CA ILE A 24 -1.99 6.10 -36.41
C ILE A 24 -2.40 7.03 -35.25
N SER A 25 -1.47 7.78 -34.66
CA SER A 25 -1.84 8.71 -33.57
C SER A 25 -2.84 9.78 -34.01
N SER A 26 -2.72 10.30 -35.25
CA SER A 26 -3.68 11.26 -35.80
C SER A 26 -5.07 10.64 -36.02
N GLU A 27 -5.14 9.35 -36.31
CA GLU A 27 -6.41 8.62 -36.43
C GLU A 27 -7.09 8.46 -35.07
N ILE A 28 -6.31 8.20 -34.01
CA ILE A 28 -6.83 8.16 -32.64
C ILE A 28 -7.31 9.54 -32.18
N ILE A 29 -6.61 10.61 -32.54
CA ILE A 29 -7.08 11.97 -32.25
C ILE A 29 -8.46 12.24 -32.85
N LYS A 30 -8.71 11.82 -34.10
CA LYS A 30 -10.04 11.95 -34.72
C LYS A 30 -11.12 11.20 -33.94
N ILE A 31 -10.78 10.06 -33.32
CA ILE A 31 -11.70 9.34 -32.42
C ILE A 31 -11.91 10.14 -31.13
N TYR A 32 -10.85 10.70 -30.55
CA TYR A 32 -10.93 11.54 -29.35
C TYR A 32 -11.85 12.75 -29.55
N GLU A 33 -11.74 13.44 -30.69
CA GLU A 33 -12.59 14.59 -31.02
C GLU A 33 -14.05 14.17 -31.20
N LYS A 34 -14.29 13.09 -31.96
CA LYS A 34 -15.63 12.58 -32.22
C LYS A 34 -16.34 12.15 -30.93
N GLU A 35 -15.63 11.53 -30.00
CA GLU A 35 -16.18 11.00 -28.76
C GLU A 35 -16.04 11.99 -27.58
N LEU A 36 -15.71 13.26 -27.85
CA LEU A 36 -15.53 14.34 -26.86
C LEU A 36 -14.57 13.99 -25.70
N GLU A 37 -13.59 13.12 -25.98
CA GLU A 37 -12.71 12.56 -24.96
C GLU A 37 -11.76 13.61 -24.37
N PHE A 38 -11.39 14.64 -25.15
CA PHE A 38 -10.59 15.75 -24.61
C PHE A 38 -11.35 16.56 -23.58
N GLU A 39 -12.63 16.87 -23.82
CA GLU A 39 -13.44 17.61 -22.86
C GLU A 39 -13.69 16.79 -21.60
N ARG A 40 -13.94 15.48 -21.76
CA ARG A 40 -14.00 14.53 -20.64
C ARG A 40 -12.72 14.59 -19.81
N GLN A 41 -11.55 14.43 -20.44
CA GLN A 41 -10.28 14.40 -19.72
C GLN A 41 -9.86 15.74 -19.09
N LYS A 42 -10.32 16.88 -19.63
CA LYS A 42 -10.15 18.20 -19.01
C LYS A 42 -10.99 18.33 -17.74
N SER A 43 -12.19 17.75 -17.72
CA SER A 43 -13.08 17.76 -16.55
C SER A 43 -12.65 16.79 -15.45
N MET A 44 -11.75 15.85 -15.77
CA MET A 44 -11.26 14.83 -14.84
C MET A 44 -9.97 15.29 -14.15
N LYS A 45 -9.97 15.31 -12.82
CA LYS A 45 -8.73 15.47 -12.04
C LYS A 45 -7.82 14.26 -12.26
N HIS A 46 -6.53 14.46 -12.54
CA HIS A 46 -5.58 13.38 -12.80
C HIS A 46 -5.49 12.39 -11.63
N LEU A 47 -5.45 12.92 -10.42
CA LEU A 47 -5.36 12.16 -9.17
C LEU A 47 -6.73 11.69 -8.63
N GLY A 48 -7.84 11.99 -9.33
CA GLY A 48 -9.18 11.52 -8.96
C GLY A 48 -9.56 11.87 -7.52
N VAL A 49 -9.90 10.86 -6.72
CA VAL A 49 -10.28 10.99 -5.30
C VAL A 49 -9.17 11.57 -4.42
N ILE A 50 -7.89 11.36 -4.78
CA ILE A 50 -6.75 11.88 -4.01
C ILE A 50 -6.77 13.42 -3.99
N ALA A 51 -7.19 14.04 -5.09
CA ALA A 51 -7.30 15.51 -5.19
C ALA A 51 -8.46 16.10 -4.38
N ASP A 52 -9.30 15.25 -3.77
CA ASP A 52 -10.30 15.67 -2.78
C ASP A 52 -9.67 15.80 -1.37
N VAL A 53 -8.46 15.25 -1.16
CA VAL A 53 -7.67 15.38 0.08
C VAL A 53 -6.51 16.37 -0.09
N LEU A 54 -5.84 16.32 -1.24
CA LEU A 54 -4.76 17.24 -1.59
C LEU A 54 -5.32 18.35 -2.48
N GLU A 55 -5.89 19.39 -1.86
CA GLU A 55 -6.63 20.45 -2.57
C GLU A 55 -5.80 21.21 -3.62
N SER A 56 -4.47 21.28 -3.46
CA SER A 56 -3.56 21.90 -4.43
C SER A 56 -3.44 21.09 -5.75
N SER A 57 -3.84 19.82 -5.75
CA SER A 57 -3.63 18.89 -6.86
C SER A 57 -4.79 18.88 -7.87
N ASN A 58 -5.06 20.01 -8.52
CA ASN A 58 -6.21 20.15 -9.43
C ASN A 58 -5.91 19.96 -10.92
N HIS A 59 -4.69 19.53 -11.28
CA HIS A 59 -4.35 19.31 -12.68
C HIS A 59 -5.18 18.16 -13.28
N SER A 60 -5.51 18.33 -14.55
CA SER A 60 -6.41 17.46 -15.30
C SER A 60 -5.69 16.23 -15.87
N ARG A 61 -6.45 15.16 -16.16
CA ARG A 61 -5.93 14.00 -16.90
C ARG A 61 -5.46 14.41 -18.30
N TYR A 62 -6.11 15.42 -18.88
CA TYR A 62 -5.73 16.00 -20.15
C TYR A 62 -4.31 16.58 -20.13
N GLU A 63 -3.97 17.40 -19.13
CA GLU A 63 -2.63 17.98 -19.00
C GLU A 63 -1.56 16.90 -18.87
N TYR A 64 -1.82 15.86 -18.08
CA TYR A 64 -0.94 14.70 -17.97
C TYR A 64 -0.71 13.98 -19.31
N LEU A 65 -1.78 13.66 -20.03
CA LEU A 65 -1.68 13.00 -21.34
C LEU A 65 -0.91 13.85 -22.36
N MET A 66 -1.15 15.16 -22.36
CA MET A 66 -0.49 16.08 -23.28
C MET A 66 0.99 16.25 -22.94
N LEU A 67 1.34 16.30 -21.65
CA LEU A 67 2.72 16.25 -21.20
C LEU A 67 3.43 15.00 -21.74
N GLN A 68 2.86 13.81 -21.55
CA GLN A 68 3.45 12.57 -22.07
C GLN A 68 3.70 12.64 -23.58
N CYS A 69 2.72 13.15 -24.34
CA CYS A 69 2.84 13.28 -25.79
C CYS A 69 3.90 14.30 -26.20
N PHE A 70 4.03 15.40 -25.44
CA PHE A 70 5.06 16.42 -25.64
C PHE A 70 6.47 15.87 -25.37
N LEU A 71 6.68 15.13 -24.28
CA LEU A 71 7.99 14.55 -23.95
C LEU A 71 8.51 13.64 -25.07
N ILE A 72 7.62 12.93 -25.77
CA ILE A 72 7.99 12.09 -26.92
C ILE A 72 8.34 12.91 -28.17
N ASP A 73 7.77 14.10 -28.34
CA ASP A 73 8.24 15.03 -29.38
C ASP A 73 9.61 15.63 -29.07
N VAL A 74 9.87 15.93 -27.79
CA VAL A 74 11.19 16.38 -27.35
C VAL A 74 12.23 15.30 -27.62
N ILE A 75 11.99 14.06 -27.18
CA ILE A 75 12.91 12.93 -27.44
C ILE A 75 13.16 12.76 -28.94
N GLU A 76 12.12 12.73 -29.77
CA GLU A 76 12.30 12.56 -31.22
C GLU A 76 13.12 13.70 -31.85
N ASN A 77 12.88 14.95 -31.44
CA ASN A 77 13.56 16.11 -32.01
C ASN A 77 15.01 16.22 -31.52
N THR A 78 15.27 15.96 -30.24
CA THR A 78 16.61 15.99 -29.64
C THR A 78 17.55 14.99 -30.31
N TYR A 79 17.05 13.78 -30.58
CA TYR A 79 17.88 12.71 -31.15
C TYR A 79 17.69 12.52 -32.65
N LYS A 80 17.01 13.46 -33.33
CA LYS A 80 16.76 13.37 -34.77
C LYS A 80 18.07 13.30 -35.56
N GLY A 81 18.15 12.36 -36.51
CA GLY A 81 19.34 12.17 -37.34
C GLY A 81 20.52 11.50 -36.61
N THR A 82 20.36 11.18 -35.32
CA THR A 82 21.34 10.41 -34.57
C THR A 82 20.94 8.92 -34.55
N PRO A 83 21.87 8.02 -34.22
CA PRO A 83 21.54 6.62 -33.91
C PRO A 83 20.54 6.43 -32.74
N ASN A 84 20.21 7.51 -32.01
CA ASN A 84 19.27 7.57 -30.89
C ASN A 84 17.85 7.98 -31.29
N ALA A 85 17.58 8.27 -32.56
CA ALA A 85 16.23 8.58 -33.02
C ALA A 85 15.24 7.43 -32.70
N ILE A 86 13.99 7.77 -32.37
CA ILE A 86 12.96 6.76 -32.06
C ILE A 86 12.72 5.88 -33.30
N GLY A 87 12.79 6.46 -34.50
CA GLY A 87 12.76 5.75 -35.77
C GLY A 87 11.41 5.07 -36.06
N SER A 88 11.43 4.02 -36.87
CA SER A 88 10.23 3.25 -37.24
C SER A 88 10.31 1.79 -36.82
N ILE A 89 9.16 1.10 -36.88
CA ILE A 89 9.02 -0.32 -36.61
C ILE A 89 8.08 -0.95 -37.65
N LYS A 90 8.42 -2.13 -38.14
CA LYS A 90 7.55 -2.91 -39.02
C LYS A 90 6.68 -3.85 -38.20
N ILE A 91 5.37 -3.73 -38.35
CA ILE A 91 4.35 -4.58 -37.71
C ILE A 91 3.58 -5.27 -38.84
N ASP A 92 3.70 -6.60 -38.93
CA ASP A 92 3.17 -7.41 -40.03
C ASP A 92 3.57 -6.85 -41.42
N GLY A 93 4.83 -6.43 -41.54
CA GLY A 93 5.38 -5.86 -42.78
C GLY A 93 5.04 -4.39 -43.05
N LYS A 94 4.03 -3.82 -42.37
CA LYS A 94 3.69 -2.40 -42.47
C LYS A 94 4.55 -1.55 -41.54
N GLU A 95 5.09 -0.46 -42.06
CA GLU A 95 5.91 0.47 -41.30
C GLU A 95 5.06 1.44 -40.47
N TYR A 96 5.46 1.63 -39.21
CA TYR A 96 4.89 2.58 -38.27
C TYR A 96 6.00 3.42 -37.65
N PHE A 97 5.81 4.73 -37.58
CA PHE A 97 6.73 5.61 -36.87
C PHE A 97 6.61 5.42 -35.35
N GLY A 98 7.74 5.29 -34.66
CA GLY A 98 7.78 4.98 -33.23
C GLY A 98 7.17 6.08 -32.35
N ASN A 99 7.42 7.37 -32.63
CA ASN A 99 6.78 8.48 -31.91
C ASN A 99 5.24 8.45 -32.07
N SER A 100 4.73 8.20 -33.28
CA SER A 100 3.30 7.99 -33.52
C SER A 100 2.73 6.78 -32.77
N LEU A 101 3.50 5.69 -32.69
CA LEU A 101 3.10 4.48 -31.99
C LEU A 101 3.03 4.70 -30.46
N ILE A 102 4.04 5.32 -29.86
CA ILE A 102 4.07 5.60 -28.42
C ILE A 102 2.93 6.56 -28.03
N LYS A 103 2.71 7.63 -28.80
CA LYS A 103 1.58 8.54 -28.56
C LYS A 103 0.23 7.84 -28.66
N THR A 104 0.11 6.89 -29.59
CA THR A 104 -1.08 6.03 -29.68
C THR A 104 -1.28 5.22 -28.41
N TRP A 105 -0.22 4.65 -27.83
CA TRP A 105 -0.31 3.94 -26.56
C TRP A 105 -0.73 4.85 -25.40
N PHE A 106 -0.22 6.09 -25.33
CA PHE A 106 -0.64 7.05 -24.30
C PHE A 106 -2.11 7.45 -24.42
N LEU A 107 -2.56 7.75 -25.65
CA LEU A 107 -3.97 8.01 -25.93
C LEU A 107 -4.81 6.80 -25.49
N LEU A 108 -4.55 5.61 -26.01
CA LEU A 108 -5.33 4.42 -25.67
C LEU A 108 -5.26 4.07 -24.17
N SER A 109 -4.11 4.24 -23.51
CA SER A 109 -4.01 4.07 -22.05
C SER A 109 -4.89 5.06 -21.29
N ASN A 110 -5.03 6.31 -21.74
CA ASN A 110 -5.89 7.27 -21.05
C ASN A 110 -7.36 7.16 -21.43
N PHE A 111 -7.68 6.46 -22.53
CA PHE A 111 -9.05 6.23 -22.96
C PHE A 111 -9.86 5.40 -21.96
N GLY A 112 -9.23 4.57 -21.14
CA GLY A 112 -9.92 3.68 -20.20
C GLY A 112 -10.12 4.23 -18.79
N HIS A 113 -9.54 5.38 -18.45
CA HIS A 113 -9.69 5.93 -17.10
C HIS A 113 -11.10 6.49 -16.89
N THR A 114 -11.70 6.14 -15.76
CA THR A 114 -13.01 6.62 -15.29
C THR A 114 -12.89 8.00 -14.62
N PHE A 115 -14.03 8.65 -14.37
CA PHE A 115 -14.10 10.03 -13.92
C PHE A 115 -13.31 10.29 -12.62
N LYS A 116 -13.45 9.39 -11.63
CA LYS A 116 -12.67 9.44 -10.36
C LYS A 116 -11.47 8.49 -10.36
N THR A 117 -10.99 8.12 -11.55
CA THR A 117 -9.77 7.33 -11.80
C THR A 117 -9.69 6.08 -10.93
N ILE A 118 -8.65 5.95 -10.08
CA ILE A 118 -8.38 4.78 -9.24
C ILE A 118 -9.57 4.46 -8.33
N GLY A 119 -10.31 5.46 -7.84
CA GLY A 119 -11.46 5.24 -6.95
C GLY A 119 -12.58 4.43 -7.62
N ASP A 120 -12.97 4.86 -8.83
CA ASP A 120 -13.96 4.14 -9.64
C ASP A 120 -13.41 2.79 -10.12
N GLU A 121 -12.16 2.74 -10.56
CA GLU A 121 -11.51 1.54 -11.08
C GLU A 121 -11.42 0.44 -10.02
N LYS A 122 -11.03 0.77 -8.78
CA LYS A 122 -11.05 -0.16 -7.64
C LYS A 122 -12.46 -0.63 -7.31
N ALA A 123 -13.45 0.26 -7.28
CA ALA A 123 -14.84 -0.10 -7.01
C ALA A 123 -15.40 -1.07 -8.08
N LEU A 124 -15.12 -0.81 -9.36
CA LEU A 124 -15.50 -1.70 -10.47
C LEU A 124 -14.77 -3.04 -10.42
N LEU A 125 -13.48 -3.07 -10.08
CA LEU A 125 -12.72 -4.30 -9.92
C LEU A 125 -13.24 -5.16 -8.76
N LEU A 126 -13.58 -4.54 -7.63
CA LEU A 126 -14.25 -5.21 -6.50
C LEU A 126 -15.60 -5.80 -6.96
N PHE A 127 -16.41 -5.01 -7.65
CA PHE A 127 -17.69 -5.47 -8.18
C PHE A 127 -17.54 -6.62 -9.20
N THR A 128 -16.49 -6.58 -10.02
CA THR A 128 -16.11 -7.65 -10.96
C THR A 128 -15.83 -8.96 -10.24
N ASN A 129 -15.14 -8.90 -9.10
CA ASN A 129 -14.83 -10.09 -8.30
C ASN A 129 -16.04 -10.63 -7.52
N GLU A 130 -17.02 -9.78 -7.19
CA GLU A 130 -18.26 -10.20 -6.52
C GLU A 130 -19.36 -10.72 -7.48
N ARG A 131 -19.41 -10.21 -8.72
CA ARG A 131 -20.50 -10.50 -9.67
C ARG A 131 -19.97 -11.09 -10.97
N ARG A 132 -20.11 -12.42 -11.10
CA ARG A 132 -19.74 -13.18 -12.32
C ARG A 132 -20.31 -12.57 -13.61
N GLY A 133 -21.56 -12.10 -13.61
CA GLY A 133 -22.18 -11.49 -14.78
C GLY A 133 -21.48 -10.20 -15.25
N PHE A 134 -21.00 -9.37 -14.32
CA PHE A 134 -20.24 -8.16 -14.66
C PHE A 134 -18.86 -8.51 -15.23
N LYS A 135 -18.17 -9.50 -14.62
CA LYS A 135 -16.92 -10.06 -15.16
C LYS A 135 -17.11 -10.58 -16.59
N SER A 136 -18.20 -11.32 -16.86
CA SER A 136 -18.52 -11.80 -18.19
C SER A 136 -18.76 -10.66 -19.19
N GLU A 137 -19.46 -9.57 -18.82
CA GLU A 137 -19.65 -8.41 -19.72
C GLU A 137 -18.31 -7.79 -20.14
N LEU A 138 -17.37 -7.62 -19.20
CA LEU A 138 -16.05 -7.08 -19.50
C LEU A 138 -15.22 -8.01 -20.39
N ILE A 139 -15.12 -9.29 -20.01
CA ILE A 139 -14.27 -10.27 -20.72
C ILE A 139 -14.83 -10.62 -22.10
N ASN A 140 -16.14 -10.79 -22.22
CA ASN A 140 -16.77 -11.14 -23.51
C ASN A 140 -16.72 -9.97 -24.50
N SER A 141 -16.48 -8.74 -24.03
CA SER A 141 -16.28 -7.60 -24.91
C SER A 141 -14.94 -7.63 -25.65
N ILE A 142 -13.98 -8.45 -25.21
CA ILE A 142 -12.64 -8.56 -25.81
C ILE A 142 -12.66 -9.74 -26.77
N ASP A 143 -12.31 -9.58 -28.04
CA ASP A 143 -12.31 -10.71 -29.00
C ASP A 143 -10.97 -11.49 -29.01
N ASP A 144 -9.85 -10.79 -28.82
CA ASP A 144 -8.50 -11.34 -28.91
C ASP A 144 -8.17 -12.22 -27.68
N LYS A 145 -7.76 -13.47 -27.91
CA LYS A 145 -7.50 -14.47 -26.86
C LYS A 145 -6.41 -14.03 -25.88
N ASP A 146 -5.29 -13.53 -26.38
CA ASP A 146 -4.16 -13.14 -25.51
C ASP A 146 -4.54 -11.95 -24.62
N LEU A 147 -5.39 -11.04 -25.14
CA LEU A 147 -5.93 -9.93 -24.36
C LEU A 147 -6.99 -10.35 -23.35
N LYS A 148 -7.79 -11.40 -23.64
CA LYS A 148 -8.68 -12.01 -22.64
C LYS A 148 -7.88 -12.58 -21.48
N ASP A 149 -6.81 -13.33 -21.78
CA ASP A 149 -5.95 -13.94 -20.77
C ASP A 149 -5.27 -12.86 -19.91
N TYR A 150 -4.79 -11.79 -20.54
CA TYR A 150 -4.29 -10.60 -19.82
C TYR A 150 -5.35 -9.99 -18.90
N ALA A 151 -6.57 -9.75 -19.40
CA ALA A 151 -7.65 -9.14 -18.63
C ALA A 151 -8.09 -10.03 -17.45
N LEU A 152 -8.15 -11.35 -17.65
CA LEU A 152 -8.41 -12.31 -16.59
C LEU A 152 -7.32 -12.27 -15.52
N ASN A 153 -6.04 -12.25 -15.92
CA ASN A 153 -4.93 -12.13 -14.98
C ASN A 153 -5.01 -10.84 -14.17
N VAL A 154 -5.31 -9.69 -14.79
CA VAL A 154 -5.48 -8.40 -14.08
C VAL A 154 -6.60 -8.50 -13.03
N ILE A 155 -7.75 -9.10 -13.38
CA ILE A 155 -8.88 -9.27 -12.45
C ILE A 155 -8.54 -10.23 -11.32
N ASP A 156 -7.99 -11.40 -11.66
CA ASP A 156 -7.75 -12.50 -10.71
C ASP A 156 -6.54 -12.24 -9.79
N SER A 157 -5.62 -11.36 -10.21
CA SER A 157 -4.53 -10.84 -9.39
C SER A 157 -4.87 -9.55 -8.66
N PHE A 158 -6.08 -9.00 -8.83
CA PHE A 158 -6.50 -7.72 -8.24
C PHE A 158 -5.59 -6.53 -8.59
N ASP A 159 -5.10 -6.49 -9.83
CA ASP A 159 -4.20 -5.46 -10.35
C ASP A 159 -4.97 -4.19 -10.78
N TYR A 160 -5.45 -3.44 -9.78
CA TYR A 160 -6.22 -2.21 -10.02
C TYR A 160 -5.45 -1.15 -10.83
N PRO A 161 -4.11 -0.95 -10.72
CA PRO A 161 -3.39 0.02 -11.55
C PRO A 161 -3.47 -0.26 -13.05
N ASN A 162 -3.73 -1.51 -13.45
CA ASN A 162 -3.89 -1.91 -14.85
C ASN A 162 -5.35 -2.15 -15.25
N PHE A 163 -6.32 -1.98 -14.35
CA PHE A 163 -7.72 -2.28 -14.62
C PHE A 163 -8.32 -1.37 -15.71
N HIS A 164 -7.87 -0.10 -15.79
CA HIS A 164 -8.28 0.82 -16.86
C HIS A 164 -7.92 0.31 -18.26
N HIS A 165 -6.94 -0.57 -18.42
CA HIS A 165 -6.62 -1.18 -19.72
C HIS A 165 -7.74 -2.10 -20.22
N ILE A 166 -8.42 -2.81 -19.31
CA ILE A 166 -9.62 -3.61 -19.64
C ILE A 166 -10.75 -2.67 -20.09
N LEU A 167 -10.91 -1.56 -19.36
CA LEU A 167 -11.90 -0.52 -19.68
C LEU A 167 -11.63 0.14 -21.04
N THR A 168 -10.36 0.37 -21.40
CA THR A 168 -9.96 0.81 -22.75
C THR A 168 -10.43 -0.18 -23.81
N LEU A 169 -10.18 -1.48 -23.63
CA LEU A 169 -10.57 -2.52 -24.60
C LEU A 169 -12.09 -2.55 -24.78
N TRP A 170 -12.84 -2.49 -23.67
CA TRP A 170 -14.30 -2.41 -23.70
C TRP A 170 -14.77 -1.17 -24.49
N ARG A 171 -14.19 0.02 -24.22
CA ARG A 171 -14.55 1.26 -24.93
C ARG A 171 -14.17 1.21 -26.40
N ILE A 172 -13.02 0.65 -26.77
CA ILE A 172 -12.64 0.44 -28.18
C ILE A 172 -13.72 -0.36 -28.90
N ASN A 173 -14.16 -1.47 -28.30
CA ASN A 173 -15.16 -2.33 -28.91
C ASN A 173 -16.54 -1.67 -29.00
N LYS A 174 -16.89 -0.84 -28.03
CA LYS A 174 -18.17 -0.11 -27.97
C LYS A 174 -18.23 1.11 -28.89
N LYS A 175 -17.21 1.99 -28.87
CA LYS A 175 -17.27 3.32 -29.51
C LYS A 175 -16.76 3.29 -30.95
N ILE A 176 -15.87 2.35 -31.32
CA ILE A 176 -15.32 2.25 -32.68
C ILE A 176 -16.15 1.27 -33.52
N LYS A 177 -16.96 1.81 -34.43
CA LYS A 177 -17.85 1.03 -35.31
C LYS A 177 -17.11 0.24 -36.40
N SER A 178 -16.03 0.80 -36.97
CA SER A 178 -15.30 0.15 -38.06
C SER A 178 -14.52 -1.07 -37.56
N VAL A 179 -14.90 -2.26 -38.04
CA VAL A 179 -14.25 -3.54 -37.68
C VAL A 179 -12.76 -3.52 -38.04
N THR A 180 -12.40 -3.04 -39.23
CA THR A 180 -11.00 -2.97 -39.67
C THR A 180 -10.16 -2.06 -38.79
N LYS A 181 -10.65 -0.85 -38.49
CA LYS A 181 -9.94 0.10 -37.60
C LYS A 181 -9.83 -0.45 -36.19
N LYS A 182 -10.91 -1.04 -35.67
CA LYS A 182 -10.93 -1.71 -34.36
C LYS A 182 -9.85 -2.79 -34.27
N LYS A 183 -9.78 -3.71 -35.24
CA LYS A 183 -8.75 -4.76 -35.29
C LYS A 183 -7.33 -4.17 -35.34
N GLN A 184 -7.11 -3.12 -36.12
CA GLN A 184 -5.81 -2.44 -36.19
C GLN A 184 -5.41 -1.79 -34.86
N ILE A 185 -6.34 -1.09 -34.20
CA ILE A 185 -6.11 -0.41 -32.93
C ILE A 185 -5.83 -1.43 -31.82
N ILE A 186 -6.65 -2.49 -31.73
CA ILE A 186 -6.45 -3.58 -30.76
C ILE A 186 -5.07 -4.23 -30.96
N LYS A 187 -4.69 -4.51 -32.22
CA LYS A 187 -3.37 -5.08 -32.52
C LYS A 187 -2.24 -4.18 -32.03
N ILE A 188 -2.32 -2.88 -32.28
CA ILE A 188 -1.31 -1.91 -31.83
C ILE A 188 -1.27 -1.80 -30.31
N TYR A 189 -2.43 -1.82 -29.66
CA TYR A 189 -2.50 -1.73 -28.21
C TYR A 189 -2.02 -3.00 -27.51
N LYS A 190 -2.27 -4.16 -28.12
CA LYS A 190 -1.74 -5.46 -27.68
C LYS A 190 -0.21 -5.47 -27.60
N LEU A 191 0.46 -4.80 -28.54
CA LEU A 191 1.92 -4.65 -28.49
C LEU A 191 2.41 -3.88 -27.26
N PHE A 192 1.61 -2.98 -26.72
CA PHE A 192 1.94 -2.24 -25.49
C PHE A 192 1.72 -3.10 -24.25
N LEU A 193 0.56 -3.77 -24.16
CA LEU A 193 0.13 -4.51 -22.97
C LEU A 193 0.89 -5.83 -22.74
N LEU A 194 1.24 -6.54 -23.82
CA LEU A 194 1.78 -7.89 -23.70
C LEU A 194 3.31 -7.90 -23.81
N GLY A 195 3.96 -8.65 -22.91
CA GLY A 195 5.42 -8.89 -22.96
C GLY A 195 5.83 -9.79 -24.15
N LYS A 196 5.00 -10.77 -24.51
CA LYS A 196 5.17 -11.62 -25.69
C LYS A 196 3.94 -11.50 -26.58
N THR A 197 4.14 -11.38 -27.88
CA THR A 197 3.06 -11.22 -28.85
C THR A 197 3.23 -12.20 -30.01
N THR A 198 2.11 -12.67 -30.53
CA THR A 198 2.02 -13.45 -31.77
C THR A 198 2.15 -12.59 -33.04
N THR A 199 2.16 -11.26 -32.89
CA THR A 199 2.29 -10.31 -34.01
C THR A 199 3.72 -10.30 -34.54
N ARG A 200 3.91 -10.28 -35.87
CA ARG A 200 5.25 -10.25 -36.49
C ARG A 200 5.86 -8.86 -36.33
N VAL A 201 6.79 -8.70 -35.39
CA VAL A 201 7.44 -7.44 -35.05
C VAL A 201 8.88 -7.66 -34.58
N ASN A 202 9.76 -6.68 -34.77
CA ASN A 202 11.10 -6.71 -34.17
C ASN A 202 10.98 -6.51 -32.65
N GLN A 203 11.20 -7.59 -31.88
CA GLN A 203 10.99 -7.58 -30.43
C GLN A 203 11.92 -6.61 -29.70
N THR A 204 13.21 -6.55 -30.07
CA THR A 204 14.18 -5.63 -29.46
C THR A 204 13.77 -4.18 -29.65
N LYS A 205 13.32 -3.81 -30.86
CA LYS A 205 12.83 -2.46 -31.14
C LYS A 205 11.52 -2.17 -30.38
N LEU A 206 10.61 -3.15 -30.29
CA LEU A 206 9.37 -3.00 -29.54
C LEU A 206 9.64 -2.73 -28.04
N GLU A 207 10.53 -3.51 -27.42
CA GLU A 207 10.89 -3.32 -26.01
C GLU A 207 11.56 -1.96 -25.77
N LEU A 208 12.41 -1.49 -26.69
CA LEU A 208 12.95 -0.12 -26.64
C LEU A 208 11.83 0.94 -26.64
N LEU A 209 10.85 0.81 -27.55
CA LEU A 209 9.73 1.76 -27.62
C LEU A 209 8.87 1.74 -26.35
N LYS A 210 8.62 0.55 -25.78
CA LYS A 210 7.93 0.43 -24.49
C LYS A 210 8.71 1.11 -23.37
N HIS A 211 10.03 0.90 -23.33
CA HIS A 211 10.89 1.49 -22.33
C HIS A 211 10.87 3.02 -22.39
N LEU A 212 10.96 3.59 -23.61
CA LEU A 212 10.79 5.04 -23.82
C LEU A 212 9.40 5.53 -23.39
N ALA A 213 8.35 4.75 -23.66
CA ALA A 213 7.00 5.07 -23.21
C ALA A 213 6.92 5.09 -21.68
N TYR A 214 7.43 4.08 -20.98
CA TYR A 214 7.46 4.04 -19.51
C TYR A 214 8.28 5.19 -18.92
N TYR A 215 9.44 5.46 -19.50
CA TYR A 215 10.32 6.54 -19.09
C TYR A 215 9.63 7.92 -19.17
N ALA A 216 8.99 8.22 -20.30
CA ALA A 216 8.23 9.45 -20.46
C ALA A 216 7.03 9.54 -19.49
N ARG A 217 6.39 8.40 -19.14
CA ARG A 217 5.32 8.38 -18.14
C ARG A 217 5.82 8.72 -16.74
N GLU A 218 6.99 8.22 -16.36
CA GLU A 218 7.58 8.49 -15.05
C GLU A 218 8.02 9.93 -14.89
N ILE A 219 8.70 10.49 -15.88
CA ILE A 219 9.01 11.93 -15.88
C ILE A 219 7.73 12.74 -15.80
N ALA A 220 6.69 12.37 -16.57
CA ALA A 220 5.43 13.07 -16.56
C ALA A 220 4.78 13.07 -15.16
N ILE A 221 4.74 11.90 -14.49
CA ILE A 221 4.20 11.75 -13.12
C ILE A 221 5.02 12.61 -12.15
N ILE A 222 6.34 12.43 -12.09
CA ILE A 222 7.19 13.18 -11.15
C ILE A 222 7.06 14.69 -11.36
N SER A 223 7.02 15.14 -12.62
CA SER A 223 6.94 16.56 -12.96
C SER A 223 5.59 17.15 -12.56
N ILE A 224 4.48 16.50 -12.96
CA ILE A 224 3.15 17.08 -12.75
C ILE A 224 2.67 16.88 -11.32
N ASP A 225 2.83 15.69 -10.75
CA ASP A 225 2.36 15.40 -9.40
C ASP A 225 3.28 16.02 -8.37
N GLY A 226 4.60 15.98 -8.57
CA GLY A 226 5.56 16.66 -7.68
C GLY A 226 5.33 18.16 -7.62
N HIS A 227 5.02 18.82 -8.74
CA HIS A 227 4.74 20.25 -8.77
C HIS A 227 3.39 20.63 -8.11
N ASN A 228 2.41 19.73 -8.13
CA ASN A 228 1.05 20.03 -7.65
C ASN A 228 0.73 19.44 -6.27
N THR A 229 1.70 18.83 -5.59
CA THR A 229 1.54 18.20 -4.26
C THR A 229 2.52 18.81 -3.25
N HIS A 230 2.40 18.42 -1.97
CA HIS A 230 3.24 18.92 -0.87
C HIS A 230 4.67 18.33 -0.85
N ILE A 231 5.05 17.58 -1.89
CA ILE A 231 6.35 16.92 -1.96
C ILE A 231 7.45 17.98 -2.15
N PRO A 232 8.56 17.92 -1.39
CA PRO A 232 9.61 18.94 -1.43
C PRO A 232 10.57 18.80 -2.63
N PHE A 233 10.15 18.18 -3.73
CA PHE A 233 10.96 18.08 -4.94
C PHE A 233 10.12 18.23 -6.21
N THR A 234 10.75 18.82 -7.22
CA THR A 234 10.25 18.90 -8.58
C THR A 234 11.40 18.63 -9.54
N ILE A 235 11.12 18.01 -10.68
CA ILE A 235 12.11 17.88 -11.76
C ILE A 235 11.75 18.83 -12.90
N ASN A 236 12.75 19.38 -13.57
CA ASN A 236 12.53 20.03 -14.86
C ASN A 236 12.51 18.92 -15.93
N PRO A 237 11.35 18.63 -16.56
CA PRO A 237 11.22 17.51 -17.47
C PRO A 237 12.16 17.61 -18.67
N LEU A 238 12.46 18.82 -19.16
CA LEU A 238 13.33 19.02 -20.30
C LEU A 238 14.78 18.71 -19.95
N SER A 239 15.30 19.24 -18.84
CA SER A 239 16.68 18.95 -18.43
C SER A 239 16.86 17.47 -18.11
N THR A 240 15.88 16.85 -17.44
CA THR A 240 15.92 15.41 -17.14
C THR A 240 15.95 14.58 -18.43
N LEU A 241 15.10 14.89 -19.42
CA LEU A 241 15.12 14.22 -20.71
C LEU A 241 16.47 14.38 -21.45
N MET A 242 17.01 15.60 -21.49
CA MET A 242 18.27 15.89 -22.19
C MET A 242 19.50 15.27 -21.52
N SER A 243 19.45 15.09 -20.20
CA SER A 243 20.51 14.44 -19.42
C SER A 243 20.59 12.93 -19.61
N VAL A 244 19.61 12.33 -20.30
CA VAL A 244 19.66 10.89 -20.62
C VAL A 244 20.55 10.66 -21.82
N ASP A 245 21.71 10.07 -21.58
CA ASP A 245 22.44 9.43 -22.67
C ASP A 245 21.70 8.13 -23.05
N VAL A 246 20.94 8.19 -24.14
CA VAL A 246 20.11 7.08 -24.64
C VAL A 246 20.96 5.83 -24.97
N TYR A 247 22.30 5.93 -25.01
CA TYR A 247 23.18 4.80 -25.37
C TYR A 247 23.81 4.00 -24.21
N GLU A 248 24.04 4.53 -23.01
CA GLU A 248 24.43 3.66 -21.86
C GLU A 248 23.33 2.62 -21.53
N SER A 249 22.14 2.88 -22.07
CA SER A 249 20.90 2.16 -21.89
C SER A 249 20.72 0.90 -22.75
N LYS A 250 21.51 0.71 -23.83
CA LYS A 250 21.24 -0.38 -24.80
C LYS A 250 21.52 -1.80 -24.27
N LEU A 251 22.30 -1.97 -23.21
CA LEU A 251 22.62 -3.30 -22.68
C LEU A 251 22.69 -3.44 -21.14
N LYS A 252 22.70 -2.36 -20.33
CA LYS A 252 22.67 -2.44 -18.85
C LYS A 252 21.99 -1.21 -18.20
N ASN A 253 20.67 -1.13 -18.33
CA ASN A 253 19.87 0.01 -17.84
C ASN A 253 19.62 -0.02 -16.33
N LYS A 254 20.46 0.68 -15.55
CA LYS A 254 20.15 1.04 -14.16
C LYS A 254 20.34 2.53 -13.85
N SER A 255 21.23 3.28 -14.50
CA SER A 255 21.67 4.61 -14.00
C SER A 255 20.55 5.65 -13.82
N VAL A 256 19.70 5.89 -14.82
CA VAL A 256 18.64 6.91 -14.71
C VAL A 256 17.43 6.43 -13.91
N PHE A 257 17.00 5.18 -14.08
CA PHE A 257 15.94 4.59 -13.25
C PHE A 257 16.35 4.51 -11.78
N ASN A 258 17.64 4.31 -11.48
CA ASN A 258 18.15 4.39 -10.11
C ASN A 258 17.94 5.79 -9.48
N VAL A 259 17.82 6.85 -10.28
CA VAL A 259 17.52 8.21 -9.80
C VAL A 259 16.01 8.47 -9.77
N LEU A 260 15.27 8.03 -10.80
CA LEU A 260 13.82 8.26 -10.86
C LEU A 260 13.01 7.35 -9.92
N ASP A 261 13.37 6.07 -9.79
CA ASP A 261 12.64 5.10 -8.97
C ASP A 261 12.52 5.55 -7.50
N PRO A 262 13.57 6.08 -6.85
CA PRO A 262 13.43 6.69 -5.53
C PRO A 262 12.44 7.85 -5.50
N LEU A 263 12.46 8.74 -6.48
CA LEU A 263 11.53 9.89 -6.56
C LEU A 263 10.08 9.42 -6.75
N VAL A 264 9.84 8.49 -7.68
CA VAL A 264 8.53 7.86 -7.86
C VAL A 264 8.10 7.15 -6.58
N SER A 265 9.00 6.45 -5.91
CA SER A 265 8.71 5.73 -4.67
C SER A 265 8.29 6.67 -3.53
N VAL A 266 9.01 7.79 -3.34
CA VAL A 266 8.62 8.81 -2.37
C VAL A 266 7.25 9.38 -2.72
N LEU A 267 7.04 9.70 -3.99
CA LEU A 267 5.76 10.23 -4.47
C LEU A 267 4.60 9.26 -4.23
N ILE A 268 4.79 7.97 -4.51
CA ILE A 268 3.80 6.93 -4.20
C ILE A 268 3.54 6.85 -2.70
N ASN A 269 4.58 6.89 -1.86
CA ASN A 269 4.43 6.76 -0.41
C ASN A 269 3.72 7.97 0.22
N GLU A 270 4.08 9.18 -0.19
CA GLU A 270 3.62 10.43 0.44
C GLU A 270 2.30 10.94 -0.14
N VAL A 271 1.98 10.61 -1.41
CA VAL A 271 0.74 11.05 -2.07
C VAL A 271 -0.26 9.91 -2.17
N TYR A 272 0.11 8.80 -2.83
CA TYR A 272 -0.85 7.74 -3.17
C TYR A 272 -1.16 6.83 -1.99
N LEU A 273 -0.18 6.58 -1.12
CA LEU A 273 -0.29 5.72 0.05
C LEU A 273 -0.45 6.52 1.34
N ASN A 274 -0.69 7.83 1.27
CA ASN A 274 -1.01 8.64 2.44
C ASN A 274 -2.23 8.07 3.19
N LYS A 275 -2.23 8.13 4.53
CA LYS A 275 -3.31 7.57 5.36
C LYS A 275 -4.66 8.21 5.07
N GLU A 276 -4.70 9.53 4.95
CA GLU A 276 -5.93 10.28 4.69
C GLU A 276 -6.46 10.00 3.30
N VAL A 277 -5.55 9.94 2.31
CA VAL A 277 -5.85 9.57 0.93
C VAL A 277 -6.44 8.16 0.84
N LEU A 278 -5.81 7.16 1.46
CA LEU A 278 -6.34 5.78 1.43
C LEU A 278 -7.64 5.64 2.21
N THR A 279 -7.83 6.43 3.28
CA THR A 279 -9.13 6.51 3.99
C THR A 279 -10.22 7.04 3.07
N LYS A 280 -9.98 8.17 2.39
CA LYS A 280 -10.94 8.77 1.45
C LYS A 280 -11.22 7.88 0.24
N GLN A 281 -10.19 7.24 -0.31
CA GLN A 281 -10.36 6.24 -1.37
C GLN A 281 -11.26 5.10 -0.88
N LYS A 282 -11.05 4.59 0.33
CA LYS A 282 -11.85 3.49 0.85
C LYS A 282 -13.30 3.87 1.08
N GLU A 283 -13.57 5.06 1.61
CA GLU A 283 -14.93 5.60 1.70
C GLU A 283 -15.60 5.68 0.32
N TYR A 284 -14.88 6.21 -0.67
CA TYR A 284 -15.37 6.33 -2.04
C TYR A 284 -15.71 4.95 -2.63
N GLU A 285 -14.83 3.96 -2.47
CA GLU A 285 -15.05 2.58 -2.93
C GLU A 285 -16.33 1.98 -2.34
N LEU A 286 -16.54 2.12 -1.03
CA LEU A 286 -17.68 1.52 -0.35
C LEU A 286 -18.99 2.21 -0.72
N ASN A 287 -19.00 3.54 -0.79
CA ASN A 287 -20.16 4.31 -1.23
C ASN A 287 -20.51 3.95 -2.70
N SER A 288 -19.51 3.83 -3.57
CA SER A 288 -19.70 3.41 -4.96
C SER A 288 -20.23 1.99 -5.08
N LEU A 289 -19.72 1.05 -4.27
CA LEU A 289 -20.21 -0.32 -4.24
C LEU A 289 -21.65 -0.41 -3.73
N ASN A 290 -22.01 0.36 -2.70
CA ASN A 290 -23.37 0.42 -2.17
C ASN A 290 -24.35 0.94 -3.23
N PHE A 291 -23.97 2.00 -3.95
CA PHE A 291 -24.72 2.50 -5.09
C PHE A 291 -24.91 1.42 -6.17
N ILE A 292 -23.84 0.77 -6.62
CA ILE A 292 -23.95 -0.29 -7.65
C ILE A 292 -24.83 -1.46 -7.16
N LYS A 293 -24.77 -1.79 -5.87
CA LYS A 293 -25.53 -2.88 -5.27
C LYS A 293 -27.01 -2.55 -5.12
N SER A 294 -27.38 -1.29 -4.92
CA SER A 294 -28.78 -0.85 -4.79
C SER A 294 -29.56 -0.91 -6.12
N LEU A 295 -28.85 -0.92 -7.26
CA LEU A 295 -29.49 -1.03 -8.59
C LEU A 295 -30.25 -2.37 -8.78
N PRO A 296 -31.48 -2.38 -9.34
CA PRO A 296 -32.33 -3.56 -9.47
C PRO A 296 -31.69 -4.72 -10.25
N ALA A 297 -31.73 -5.94 -9.68
CA ALA A 297 -31.05 -7.13 -10.25
C ALA A 297 -31.50 -7.52 -11.67
N LYS A 298 -32.80 -7.42 -11.98
CA LYS A 298 -33.38 -7.78 -13.31
C LYS A 298 -33.07 -6.75 -14.42
N LYS A 299 -32.50 -5.59 -14.07
CA LYS A 299 -32.06 -4.52 -14.98
C LYS A 299 -30.70 -3.96 -14.55
N LYS A 300 -29.78 -4.79 -14.05
CA LYS A 300 -28.38 -4.34 -13.88
C LYS A 300 -27.78 -4.15 -15.26
N ASN A 301 -28.04 -2.98 -15.85
CA ASN A 301 -27.42 -2.59 -17.08
C ASN A 301 -25.96 -2.27 -16.75
N TYR A 302 -25.11 -3.30 -16.75
CA TYR A 302 -23.68 -3.18 -16.53
C TYR A 302 -23.04 -2.08 -17.39
N ARG A 303 -23.64 -1.81 -18.56
CA ARG A 303 -23.23 -0.71 -19.44
C ARG A 303 -23.57 0.66 -18.87
N GLU A 304 -24.71 0.84 -18.21
CA GLU A 304 -25.06 2.10 -17.52
C GLU A 304 -24.10 2.37 -16.36
N ILE A 305 -23.73 1.32 -15.60
CA ILE A 305 -22.73 1.44 -14.54
C ILE A 305 -21.40 1.92 -15.12
N LEU A 306 -20.94 1.30 -16.21
CA LEU A 306 -19.69 1.70 -16.89
C LEU A 306 -19.76 3.11 -17.47
N GLU A 307 -20.82 3.47 -18.20
CA GLU A 307 -20.96 4.84 -18.74
C GLU A 307 -21.02 5.87 -17.62
N LYS A 308 -21.75 5.60 -16.53
CA LYS A 308 -21.77 6.49 -15.37
C LYS A 308 -20.38 6.68 -14.76
N ALA A 309 -19.61 5.59 -14.62
CA ALA A 309 -18.23 5.66 -14.15
C ALA A 309 -17.34 6.53 -15.05
N PHE A 310 -17.53 6.51 -16.37
CA PHE A 310 -16.76 7.36 -17.29
C PHE A 310 -17.16 8.83 -17.27
N ASP A 311 -18.46 9.11 -17.10
CA ASP A 311 -19.02 10.45 -17.29
C ASP A 311 -19.05 11.28 -16.02
N LYS A 312 -19.43 10.68 -14.88
CA LYS A 312 -19.71 11.41 -13.63
C LYS A 312 -19.10 10.77 -12.37
N GLY A 313 -18.65 9.52 -12.47
CA GLY A 313 -18.19 8.73 -11.33
C GLY A 313 -19.32 7.95 -10.66
N LEU A 314 -18.96 6.97 -9.84
CA LEU A 314 -19.89 5.99 -9.26
C LEU A 314 -20.48 6.39 -7.91
N ARG A 315 -19.95 7.41 -7.25
CA ARG A 315 -20.43 7.88 -5.94
C ARG A 315 -21.66 8.80 -6.08
N GLU A 316 -22.72 8.51 -5.34
CA GLU A 316 -23.92 9.37 -5.22
C GLU A 316 -24.10 9.99 -3.84
N SER A 317 -23.56 9.38 -2.79
CA SER A 317 -23.69 9.85 -1.41
C SER A 317 -22.40 9.70 -0.60
N ASP A 318 -22.34 10.43 0.50
CA ASP A 318 -21.22 10.50 1.44
C ASP A 318 -21.60 9.81 2.77
N ASP A 319 -22.34 8.71 2.68
CA ASP A 319 -22.98 8.09 3.85
C ASP A 319 -21.99 7.34 4.75
N ILE A 320 -20.95 6.77 4.14
CA ILE A 320 -19.85 6.09 4.83
C ILE A 320 -18.73 7.09 5.10
N GLU A 321 -18.38 7.18 6.37
CA GLU A 321 -17.28 7.95 6.91
C GLU A 321 -16.42 7.01 7.75
N LEU A 322 -15.13 6.97 7.42
CA LEU A 322 -14.15 6.08 8.00
C LEU A 322 -13.09 6.88 8.75
N THR A 323 -12.70 6.38 9.91
CA THR A 323 -11.51 6.86 10.62
C THR A 323 -10.42 5.80 10.51
N HIS A 324 -9.23 6.21 10.09
CA HIS A 324 -8.05 5.33 10.11
C HIS A 324 -7.75 4.91 11.54
N PHE A 325 -7.59 3.60 11.75
CA PHE A 325 -7.28 3.04 13.06
C PHE A 325 -5.86 2.52 13.13
N PHE A 326 -5.46 1.62 12.22
CA PHE A 326 -4.17 0.93 12.27
C PHE A 326 -3.59 0.76 10.87
N ARG A 327 -2.26 0.94 10.77
CA ARG A 327 -1.48 0.68 9.56
C ARG A 327 -0.29 -0.22 9.90
N PHE A 328 -0.02 -1.20 9.05
CA PHE A 328 1.31 -1.82 9.00
C PHE A 328 1.79 -2.02 7.56
N LYS A 329 3.12 -2.13 7.41
CA LYS A 329 3.80 -2.23 6.13
C LYS A 329 4.67 -3.48 6.10
N ILE A 330 4.69 -4.19 4.96
CA ILE A 330 5.54 -5.37 4.75
C ILE A 330 6.25 -5.25 3.40
N LYS A 331 7.59 -5.38 3.38
CA LYS A 331 8.37 -5.46 2.15
C LYS A 331 8.40 -6.90 1.62
N GLU A 332 7.93 -7.09 0.39
CA GLU A 332 7.79 -8.40 -0.25
C GLU A 332 9.11 -8.83 -0.91
N ASN A 333 10.17 -9.05 -0.14
CA ASN A 333 11.44 -9.51 -0.73
C ASN A 333 11.46 -11.03 -1.03
N ASN A 334 10.53 -11.83 -0.46
CA ASN A 334 10.62 -13.30 -0.51
C ASN A 334 9.28 -14.07 -0.58
N ILE A 335 8.13 -13.39 -0.68
CA ILE A 335 6.83 -14.07 -0.75
C ILE A 335 6.54 -14.28 -2.23
N LYS A 336 6.46 -15.55 -2.70
CA LYS A 336 5.91 -15.86 -4.03
C LYS A 336 4.61 -15.07 -4.13
N ARG A 337 4.47 -14.17 -5.13
CA ARG A 337 3.25 -13.38 -5.39
C ARG A 337 2.04 -14.28 -5.21
N LYS A 338 1.49 -14.30 -3.99
CA LYS A 338 0.15 -14.84 -3.79
C LYS A 338 -0.72 -13.88 -4.57
N SER A 339 -1.81 -14.39 -5.13
CA SER A 339 -2.79 -13.48 -5.71
C SER A 339 -3.14 -12.43 -4.65
N ILE A 340 -2.91 -11.15 -4.94
CA ILE A 340 -3.21 -10.02 -4.04
C ILE A 340 -4.67 -10.11 -3.58
N LEU A 341 -5.55 -10.71 -4.39
CA LEU A 341 -6.92 -11.04 -4.04
C LEU A 341 -7.04 -11.96 -2.81
N ASN A 342 -6.17 -12.95 -2.65
CA ASN A 342 -6.20 -13.84 -1.48
C ASN A 342 -5.75 -13.09 -0.21
N GLU A 343 -4.73 -12.25 -0.31
CA GLU A 343 -4.30 -11.38 0.79
C GLU A 343 -5.39 -10.36 1.14
N TYR A 344 -6.00 -9.75 0.12
CA TYR A 344 -7.17 -8.88 0.28
C TYR A 344 -8.30 -9.60 1.01
N ARG A 345 -8.68 -10.81 0.57
CA ARG A 345 -9.70 -11.64 1.26
C ARG A 345 -9.31 -11.97 2.70
N ASN A 346 -8.04 -12.25 2.97
CA ASN A 346 -7.55 -12.51 4.32
C ASN A 346 -7.71 -11.27 5.21
N ILE A 347 -7.39 -10.07 4.72
CA ILE A 347 -7.54 -8.85 5.55
C ILE A 347 -9.01 -8.48 5.76
N GLN A 348 -9.89 -8.79 4.80
CA GLN A 348 -11.34 -8.61 4.97
C GLN A 348 -11.92 -9.50 6.09
N THR A 349 -11.18 -10.51 6.58
CA THR A 349 -11.59 -11.28 7.76
C THR A 349 -11.64 -10.44 9.04
N VAL A 350 -11.07 -9.23 9.04
CA VAL A 350 -11.21 -8.26 10.14
C VAL A 350 -12.67 -7.98 10.48
N LYS A 351 -13.57 -8.11 9.50
CA LYS A 351 -15.01 -7.86 9.62
C LYS A 351 -15.78 -9.01 10.27
N ARG A 352 -15.15 -10.17 10.50
CA ARG A 352 -15.82 -11.35 11.08
C ARG A 352 -16.32 -11.02 12.48
N LYS A 353 -17.65 -11.04 12.64
CA LYS A 353 -18.36 -10.66 13.88
C LYS A 353 -18.12 -9.20 14.32
N CYS A 354 -17.63 -8.35 13.42
CA CYS A 354 -17.39 -6.94 13.63
C CYS A 354 -17.74 -6.19 12.35
N ASN A 355 -18.99 -5.81 12.17
CA ASN A 355 -19.43 -5.17 10.92
C ASN A 355 -18.99 -3.70 10.74
N PRO A 356 -18.84 -2.85 11.77
CA PRO A 356 -18.53 -1.43 11.57
C PRO A 356 -17.03 -1.16 11.41
N VAL A 357 -16.32 -2.04 10.71
CA VAL A 357 -14.90 -1.90 10.39
C VAL A 357 -14.63 -2.28 8.94
N GLU A 358 -13.55 -1.74 8.40
CA GLU A 358 -13.12 -1.99 7.03
C GLU A 358 -11.60 -2.18 6.97
N ALA A 359 -11.14 -2.71 5.84
CA ALA A 359 -9.70 -2.83 5.56
C ALA A 359 -9.39 -2.55 4.09
N SER A 360 -8.17 -2.10 3.82
CA SER A 360 -7.61 -1.96 2.47
C SER A 360 -6.21 -2.57 2.39
N LEU A 361 -5.85 -2.97 1.17
CA LEU A 361 -4.54 -3.46 0.80
C LEU A 361 -4.08 -2.67 -0.42
N ASP A 362 -2.98 -1.96 -0.26
CA ASP A 362 -2.31 -1.22 -1.32
C ASP A 362 -0.82 -1.57 -1.33
N PHE A 363 -0.10 -1.17 -2.38
CA PHE A 363 1.33 -1.45 -2.45
C PHE A 363 2.07 -0.41 -3.28
N ASN A 364 3.35 -0.25 -2.97
CA ASN A 364 4.27 0.54 -3.76
C ASN A 364 4.97 -0.39 -4.77
N PRO A 365 4.68 -0.30 -6.09
CA PRO A 365 5.27 -1.16 -7.11
C PRO A 365 6.78 -0.97 -7.29
N LYS A 366 7.37 0.13 -6.80
CA LYS A 366 8.81 0.39 -6.88
C LYS A 366 9.58 -0.30 -5.77
N THR A 367 9.01 -0.37 -4.58
CA THR A 367 9.64 -1.00 -3.40
C THR A 367 9.09 -2.39 -3.06
N ASN A 368 8.02 -2.81 -3.74
CA ASN A 368 7.18 -3.97 -3.38
C ASN A 368 6.74 -3.94 -1.89
N GLU A 369 6.58 -2.75 -1.33
CA GLU A 369 6.06 -2.56 0.02
C GLU A 369 4.53 -2.61 -0.03
N LYS A 370 3.94 -3.57 0.69
CA LYS A 370 2.49 -3.67 0.90
C LYS A 370 2.09 -2.84 2.10
N VAL A 371 0.99 -2.12 1.98
CA VAL A 371 0.37 -1.29 3.01
C VAL A 371 -0.99 -1.88 3.36
N TYR A 372 -1.14 -2.21 4.63
CA TYR A 372 -2.36 -2.75 5.20
C TYR A 372 -2.97 -1.70 6.11
N ASP A 373 -4.17 -1.24 5.78
CA ASP A 373 -4.90 -0.27 6.60
C ASP A 373 -6.21 -0.86 7.12
N PHE A 374 -6.55 -0.49 8.35
CA PHE A 374 -7.78 -0.85 9.03
C PHE A 374 -8.48 0.40 9.50
N PHE A 375 -9.79 0.43 9.31
CA PHE A 375 -10.63 1.59 9.54
C PHE A 375 -11.81 1.23 10.44
N ILE A 376 -12.28 2.22 11.20
CA ILE A 376 -13.53 2.17 11.96
C ILE A 376 -14.57 3.07 11.31
N ASP A 377 -15.81 2.59 11.19
CA ASP A 377 -16.96 3.38 10.73
C ASP A 377 -17.54 4.21 11.90
N LYS A 378 -18.25 5.30 11.64
CA LYS A 378 -18.97 6.09 12.67
C LYS A 378 -19.91 5.25 13.56
N LYS A 379 -20.39 4.11 13.08
CA LYS A 379 -21.23 3.13 13.81
C LYS A 379 -20.41 2.25 14.76
N PHE A 380 -19.09 2.32 14.75
CA PHE A 380 -18.20 1.53 15.59
C PHE A 380 -18.41 1.89 17.06
N LYS A 381 -18.70 0.87 17.87
CA LYS A 381 -18.89 1.02 19.30
C LYS A 381 -17.71 0.40 20.06
N LYS A 382 -17.47 0.89 21.27
CA LYS A 382 -16.37 0.42 22.13
C LYS A 382 -16.35 -1.10 22.34
N ASN A 383 -17.52 -1.74 22.45
CA ASN A 383 -17.67 -3.20 22.58
C ASN A 383 -17.26 -3.98 21.31
N ASN A 384 -17.09 -3.32 20.16
CA ASN A 384 -16.53 -3.95 18.96
C ASN A 384 -15.00 -4.05 19.00
N LEU A 385 -14.34 -3.29 19.88
CA LEU A 385 -12.88 -3.21 19.94
C LEU A 385 -12.19 -4.55 20.24
N PRO A 386 -12.65 -5.39 21.19
CA PRO A 386 -12.00 -6.68 21.46
C PRO A 386 -11.91 -7.58 20.23
N ILE A 387 -13.05 -7.80 19.56
CA ILE A 387 -13.10 -8.65 18.37
C ILE A 387 -12.33 -8.03 17.19
N PHE A 388 -12.35 -6.70 17.05
CA PHE A 388 -11.62 -6.00 16.00
C PHE A 388 -10.10 -6.18 16.15
N ILE A 389 -9.56 -5.89 17.34
CA ILE A 389 -8.13 -6.04 17.63
C ILE A 389 -7.72 -7.51 17.56
N PHE A 390 -8.55 -8.43 18.06
CA PHE A 390 -8.30 -9.86 17.94
C PHE A 390 -8.14 -10.29 16.49
N ASN A 391 -9.05 -9.86 15.60
CA ASN A 391 -8.96 -10.19 14.18
C ASN A 391 -7.72 -9.57 13.51
N ILE A 392 -7.33 -8.34 13.88
CA ILE A 392 -6.06 -7.74 13.42
C ILE A 392 -4.87 -8.59 13.86
N CYS A 393 -4.81 -9.01 15.13
CA CYS A 393 -3.75 -9.87 15.63
C CYS A 393 -3.69 -11.22 14.90
N GLN A 394 -4.84 -11.80 14.56
CA GLN A 394 -4.90 -13.04 13.78
C GLN A 394 -4.36 -12.85 12.35
N ILE A 395 -4.67 -11.72 11.71
CA ILE A 395 -4.13 -11.36 10.40
C ILE A 395 -2.61 -11.22 10.48
N LEU A 396 -2.10 -10.48 11.46
CA LEU A 396 -0.67 -10.33 11.70
C LEU A 396 -0.01 -11.68 11.94
N GLU A 397 -0.58 -12.53 12.81
CA GLU A 397 -0.07 -13.86 13.08
C GLU A 397 -0.02 -14.76 11.84
N ASN A 398 -1.02 -14.67 10.95
CA ASN A 398 -0.97 -15.39 9.68
C ASN A 398 0.19 -14.89 8.79
N GLN A 399 0.45 -13.59 8.74
CA GLN A 399 1.63 -13.05 8.02
C GLN A 399 2.95 -13.54 8.65
N ILE A 400 3.00 -13.72 9.96
CA ILE A 400 4.15 -14.32 10.67
C ILE A 400 4.33 -15.77 10.23
N LYS A 401 3.28 -16.59 10.32
CA LYS A 401 3.30 -18.01 9.91
C LYS A 401 3.83 -18.14 8.49
N GLU A 402 3.37 -17.30 7.58
CA GLU A 402 3.82 -17.30 6.19
C GLU A 402 5.29 -16.89 6.05
N THR A 403 5.73 -15.87 6.78
CA THR A 403 7.14 -15.44 6.78
C THR A 403 8.03 -16.55 7.32
N VAL A 404 7.69 -17.13 8.48
CA VAL A 404 8.40 -18.26 9.09
C VAL A 404 8.51 -19.42 8.11
N ASN A 405 7.40 -19.84 7.50
CA ASN A 405 7.39 -20.95 6.55
C ASN A 405 8.24 -20.68 5.30
N ASN A 406 8.30 -19.42 4.84
CA ASN A 406 9.15 -19.05 3.71
C ASN A 406 10.63 -19.09 4.09
N GLU A 407 10.99 -18.57 5.25
CA GLU A 407 12.38 -18.61 5.76
C GLU A 407 12.80 -20.07 6.00
N ILE A 408 11.98 -20.90 6.66
CA ILE A 408 12.23 -22.34 6.85
C ILE A 408 12.51 -23.03 5.52
N LYS A 409 11.68 -22.81 4.48
CA LYS A 409 11.90 -23.38 3.15
C LYS A 409 13.19 -22.93 2.48
N GLN A 410 13.64 -21.70 2.74
CA GLN A 410 14.94 -21.24 2.28
C GLN A 410 16.07 -21.98 2.99
N TYR A 411 15.95 -22.18 4.30
CA TYR A 411 16.92 -22.94 5.08
C TYR A 411 16.95 -24.41 4.74
N GLU A 412 15.80 -25.07 4.53
CA GLU A 412 15.74 -26.46 4.07
C GLU A 412 16.56 -26.65 2.78
N ARG A 413 16.46 -25.71 1.83
CA ARG A 413 17.25 -25.75 0.59
C ARG A 413 18.74 -25.56 0.84
N LEU A 414 19.11 -24.64 1.73
CA LEU A 414 20.51 -24.41 2.10
C LEU A 414 21.10 -25.63 2.79
N ILE A 415 20.36 -26.24 3.71
CA ILE A 415 20.76 -27.44 4.43
C ILE A 415 20.87 -28.60 3.46
N SER A 416 19.90 -28.84 2.58
CA SER A 416 20.00 -29.90 1.57
C SER A 416 21.24 -29.73 0.69
N GLY A 417 21.51 -28.51 0.20
CA GLY A 417 22.72 -28.25 -0.59
C GLY A 417 24.02 -28.46 0.21
N LEU A 418 24.06 -28.01 1.48
CA LEU A 418 25.19 -28.24 2.36
C LEU A 418 25.38 -29.74 2.66
N THR A 419 24.30 -30.49 2.90
CA THR A 419 24.35 -31.93 3.15
C THR A 419 24.88 -32.69 1.94
N GLU A 420 24.46 -32.32 0.73
CA GLU A 420 25.00 -32.89 -0.52
C GLU A 420 26.50 -32.63 -0.64
N GLU A 421 26.95 -31.39 -0.41
CA GLU A 421 28.37 -31.03 -0.47
C GLU A 421 29.22 -31.72 0.61
N LEU A 422 28.69 -31.86 1.83
CA LEU A 422 29.39 -32.54 2.92
C LEU A 422 29.52 -34.04 2.65
N LYS A 423 28.51 -34.69 2.07
CA LYS A 423 28.57 -36.12 1.69
C LYS A 423 29.63 -36.42 0.64
N GLU A 424 30.02 -35.44 -0.18
CA GLU A 424 31.11 -35.59 -1.14
C GLU A 424 32.50 -35.46 -0.48
N LYS A 425 32.59 -34.78 0.66
CA LYS A 425 33.86 -34.38 1.30
C LYS A 425 34.17 -35.13 2.59
N ILE A 426 33.15 -35.61 3.30
CA ILE A 426 33.24 -36.22 4.62
C ILE A 426 32.64 -37.62 4.55
N THR A 427 33.40 -38.62 4.99
CA THR A 427 32.98 -40.03 5.02
C THR A 427 32.21 -40.41 6.28
N SER A 428 32.33 -39.64 7.36
CA SER A 428 31.67 -39.90 8.64
C SER A 428 30.27 -39.28 8.70
N GLU A 429 29.22 -40.10 8.75
CA GLU A 429 27.84 -39.61 8.88
C GLU A 429 27.62 -38.82 10.18
N SER A 430 28.29 -39.20 11.28
CA SER A 430 28.14 -38.51 12.57
C SER A 430 28.69 -37.10 12.54
N GLU A 431 29.77 -36.86 11.80
CA GLU A 431 30.35 -35.51 11.63
C GLU A 431 29.43 -34.62 10.78
N ILE A 432 28.81 -35.19 9.73
CA ILE A 432 27.82 -34.48 8.91
C ILE A 432 26.62 -34.07 9.77
N ASP A 433 26.10 -34.99 10.59
CA ASP A 433 24.95 -34.73 11.47
C ASP A 433 25.27 -33.64 12.50
N GLU A 434 26.45 -33.65 13.11
CA GLU A 434 26.87 -32.61 14.06
C GLU A 434 26.94 -31.23 13.40
N ILE A 435 27.53 -31.13 12.21
CA ILE A 435 27.61 -29.88 11.44
C ILE A 435 26.20 -29.37 11.09
N ILE A 436 25.29 -30.26 10.69
CA ILE A 436 23.91 -29.91 10.36
C ILE A 436 23.16 -29.42 11.61
N GLN A 437 23.28 -30.09 12.75
CA GLN A 437 22.63 -29.68 14.00
C GLN A 437 23.12 -28.32 14.50
N ASN A 438 24.44 -28.09 14.46
CA ASN A 438 25.02 -26.80 14.81
C ASN A 438 24.53 -25.69 13.86
N SER A 439 24.46 -25.98 12.56
CA SER A 439 23.92 -25.06 11.55
C SER A 439 22.44 -24.75 11.83
N LEU A 440 21.62 -25.76 12.12
CA LEU A 440 20.20 -25.59 12.47
C LEU A 440 20.00 -24.67 13.67
N GLY A 441 20.83 -24.79 14.71
CA GLY A 441 20.80 -23.90 15.88
C GLY A 441 21.06 -22.44 15.52
N PHE A 442 22.10 -22.17 14.72
CA PHE A 442 22.41 -20.83 14.23
C PHE A 442 21.28 -20.26 13.36
N LEU A 443 20.78 -21.05 12.40
CA LEU A 443 19.71 -20.64 11.49
C LEU A 443 18.40 -20.36 12.25
N GLY A 444 18.07 -21.16 13.26
CA GLY A 444 16.91 -20.92 14.12
C GLY A 444 16.97 -19.56 14.84
N SER A 445 18.15 -19.16 15.30
CA SER A 445 18.35 -17.86 15.94
C SER A 445 18.21 -16.69 14.96
N ASP A 446 18.76 -16.82 13.73
CA ASP A 446 18.66 -15.83 12.66
C ASP A 446 17.20 -15.67 12.18
N VAL A 447 16.46 -16.78 12.04
CA VAL A 447 15.01 -16.78 11.75
C VAL A 447 14.27 -15.94 12.79
N LEU A 448 14.50 -16.21 14.08
CA LEU A 448 13.84 -15.49 15.17
C LEU A 448 14.21 -14.00 15.18
N GLU A 449 15.46 -13.64 14.87
CA GLU A 449 15.88 -12.25 14.76
C GLU A 449 15.19 -11.54 13.59
N LYS A 450 15.16 -12.16 12.40
CA LYS A 450 14.45 -11.64 11.22
C LYS A 450 12.96 -11.49 11.46
N ILE A 451 12.34 -12.47 12.11
CA ILE A 451 10.96 -12.45 12.59
C ILE A 451 10.76 -11.23 13.50
N ASN A 452 11.56 -11.08 14.55
CA ASN A 452 11.47 -9.93 15.46
C ASN A 452 11.58 -8.60 14.70
N LYS A 453 12.57 -8.44 13.81
CA LYS A 453 12.76 -7.22 13.00
C LYS A 453 11.57 -6.92 12.09
N LYS A 454 10.94 -7.93 11.50
CA LYS A 454 9.79 -7.76 10.59
C LYS A 454 8.47 -7.54 11.35
N ILE A 455 8.31 -8.11 12.54
CA ILE A 455 7.01 -8.24 13.22
C ILE A 455 6.82 -7.20 14.30
N LEU A 456 7.85 -6.96 15.11
CA LEU A 456 7.77 -6.01 16.22
C LEU A 456 7.29 -4.62 15.78
N PRO A 457 7.70 -4.08 14.61
CA PRO A 457 7.17 -2.80 14.14
C PRO A 457 5.65 -2.79 13.97
N ALA A 458 5.05 -3.87 13.47
CA ALA A 458 3.61 -3.95 13.27
C ALA A 458 2.85 -4.00 14.61
N PHE A 459 3.34 -4.76 15.59
CA PHE A 459 2.73 -4.82 16.92
C PHE A 459 2.97 -3.55 17.74
N ARG A 460 4.11 -2.88 17.56
CA ARG A 460 4.35 -1.55 18.13
C ARG A 460 3.37 -0.54 17.55
N ALA A 461 3.17 -0.54 16.24
CA ALA A 461 2.18 0.33 15.59
C ALA A 461 0.74 0.01 16.07
N LEU A 462 0.41 -1.27 16.30
CA LEU A 462 -0.89 -1.67 16.85
C LEU A 462 -1.07 -1.18 18.30
N LEU A 463 -0.05 -1.38 19.13
CA LEU A 463 0.00 -0.84 20.50
C LEU A 463 -0.23 0.67 20.48
N SER A 464 0.51 1.41 19.65
CA SER A 464 0.34 2.85 19.51
C SER A 464 -1.08 3.22 19.09
N SER A 465 -1.66 2.52 18.12
CA SER A 465 -3.03 2.76 17.65
C SER A 465 -4.07 2.56 18.76
N ILE A 466 -3.87 1.53 19.59
CA ILE A 466 -4.75 1.27 20.74
C ILE A 466 -4.60 2.37 21.79
N ILE A 467 -3.38 2.84 22.09
CA ILE A 467 -3.16 3.96 23.02
C ILE A 467 -3.84 5.23 22.50
N THR A 468 -3.62 5.60 21.24
CA THR A 468 -4.25 6.76 20.59
C THR A 468 -5.77 6.71 20.72
N TYR A 469 -6.39 5.54 20.57
CA TYR A 469 -7.84 5.39 20.68
C TYR A 469 -8.40 5.81 22.06
N PHE A 470 -7.62 5.70 23.13
CA PHE A 470 -8.02 6.08 24.49
C PHE A 470 -7.52 7.45 24.93
N LEU A 471 -6.58 8.06 24.20
CA LEU A 471 -6.01 9.35 24.51
C LEU A 471 -6.87 10.48 23.92
N ASP A 472 -7.01 11.60 24.64
CA ASP A 472 -7.63 12.80 24.09
C ASP A 472 -6.79 13.35 22.93
N SER A 473 -7.46 13.76 21.84
CA SER A 473 -6.81 14.18 20.59
C SER A 473 -5.92 15.41 20.74
N LYS A 474 -6.04 16.18 21.83
CA LYS A 474 -5.13 17.29 22.13
C LYS A 474 -3.76 16.83 22.61
N PHE A 475 -3.63 15.59 23.06
CA PHE A 475 -2.36 15.02 23.52
C PHE A 475 -1.72 14.15 22.44
N THR A 476 -0.40 14.18 22.41
CA THR A 476 0.44 13.25 21.64
C THR A 476 1.23 12.41 22.62
N PHE A 477 1.67 11.22 22.22
CA PHE A 477 2.57 10.42 23.05
C PHE A 477 3.76 9.89 22.26
N GLU A 478 4.80 9.54 23.00
CA GLU A 478 6.01 8.92 22.49
C GLU A 478 6.33 7.70 23.34
N ILE A 479 6.62 6.58 22.68
CA ILE A 479 7.16 5.38 23.31
C ILE A 479 8.67 5.48 23.23
N THR A 480 9.33 5.87 24.33
CA THR A 480 10.76 6.18 24.34
C THR A 480 11.58 4.94 23.99
N ASP A 481 12.22 4.98 22.82
CA ASP A 481 13.22 3.99 22.42
C ASP A 481 14.57 4.46 22.97
N THR A 482 14.95 3.93 24.12
CA THR A 482 16.34 4.04 24.58
C THR A 482 17.18 3.11 23.71
N ASN A 483 18.38 3.51 23.30
CA ASN A 483 19.35 2.66 22.59
C ASN A 483 19.82 1.51 23.50
N VAL A 484 18.96 0.52 23.73
CA VAL A 484 19.20 -0.62 24.62
C VAL A 484 19.38 -1.90 23.81
N PRO A 485 20.20 -2.86 24.28
CA PRO A 485 20.48 -4.10 23.55
C PRO A 485 19.35 -5.13 23.62
N TYR A 486 18.11 -4.72 23.94
CA TYR A 486 16.96 -5.60 24.09
C TYR A 486 15.70 -5.00 23.45
N ASN A 487 14.81 -5.86 22.97
CA ASN A 487 13.55 -5.42 22.39
C ASN A 487 12.62 -4.91 23.50
N LEU A 488 12.17 -3.67 23.39
CA LEU A 488 11.30 -3.06 24.40
C LEU A 488 9.82 -3.46 24.24
N VAL A 489 9.44 -4.10 23.15
CA VAL A 489 8.10 -4.66 22.94
C VAL A 489 8.16 -6.18 23.02
N GLY A 490 7.31 -6.76 23.88
CA GLY A 490 7.12 -8.19 24.03
C GLY A 490 5.76 -8.63 23.49
N ILE A 491 5.70 -9.80 22.87
CA ILE A 491 4.51 -10.39 22.27
C ILE A 491 4.42 -11.87 22.64
N LYS A 492 3.21 -12.28 23.03
CA LYS A 492 2.77 -13.67 23.07
C LYS A 492 1.66 -13.84 22.04
N LEU A 493 1.85 -14.76 21.11
CA LEU A 493 0.84 -15.10 20.10
C LEU A 493 -0.13 -16.16 20.60
N ASN A 494 -1.29 -16.26 19.94
CA ASN A 494 -2.35 -17.18 20.35
C ASN A 494 -2.11 -18.62 19.87
N ASP A 495 -1.93 -18.81 18.56
CA ASP A 495 -1.83 -20.14 17.97
C ASP A 495 -0.38 -20.61 17.86
N LEU A 496 0.54 -19.67 17.64
CA LEU A 496 1.97 -19.94 17.60
C LEU A 496 2.53 -20.02 19.02
N LYS A 497 3.39 -21.02 19.27
CA LYS A 497 4.24 -21.11 20.47
C LYS A 497 5.34 -20.03 20.50
N PHE A 498 5.06 -18.85 19.96
CA PHE A 498 5.93 -17.70 19.98
C PHE A 498 5.59 -16.81 21.17
N ASN A 499 6.55 -16.70 22.09
CA ASN A 499 6.48 -15.82 23.24
C ASN A 499 7.88 -15.25 23.51
N ASN A 500 8.11 -14.01 23.09
CA ASN A 500 9.40 -13.34 23.34
C ASN A 500 9.37 -12.44 24.58
N ILE A 501 8.25 -12.37 25.30
CA ILE A 501 8.10 -11.51 26.48
C ILE A 501 9.12 -11.87 27.55
N ASN A 502 9.13 -13.14 27.98
CA ASN A 502 9.97 -13.57 29.10
C ASN A 502 11.46 -13.47 28.78
N SER A 503 11.85 -13.77 27.53
CA SER A 503 13.24 -13.62 27.09
C SER A 503 13.64 -12.15 27.02
N ASN A 504 12.77 -11.27 26.54
CA ASN A 504 13.02 -9.83 26.52
C ASN A 504 13.11 -9.24 27.93
N ILE A 505 12.23 -9.64 28.86
CA ILE A 505 12.29 -9.22 30.27
C ILE A 505 13.60 -9.65 30.93
N LYS A 506 14.01 -10.92 30.74
CA LYS A 506 15.29 -11.41 31.28
C LYS A 506 16.46 -10.60 30.75
N LYS A 507 16.53 -10.40 29.43
CA LYS A 507 17.56 -9.56 28.81
C LYS A 507 17.54 -8.14 29.37
N ALA A 508 16.36 -7.52 29.47
CA ALA A 508 16.20 -6.19 30.02
C ALA A 508 16.75 -6.09 31.45
N LEU A 509 16.42 -7.03 32.33
CA LEU A 509 16.92 -7.08 33.70
C LEU A 509 18.44 -7.32 33.79
N THR A 510 19.02 -8.03 32.82
CA THR A 510 20.47 -8.25 32.74
C THR A 510 21.23 -6.99 32.32
N PHE A 511 20.69 -6.24 31.36
CA PHE A 511 21.38 -5.07 30.78
C PHE A 511 21.06 -3.74 31.48
N GLU A 512 19.92 -3.64 32.15
CA GLU A 512 19.51 -2.40 32.81
C GLU A 512 20.32 -2.15 34.07
N THR A 513 20.88 -0.94 34.22
CA THR A 513 21.67 -0.56 35.40
C THR A 513 20.88 0.31 36.36
N ASN A 514 19.85 1.01 35.87
CA ASN A 514 19.01 1.84 36.71
C ASN A 514 18.08 0.96 37.57
N LYS A 515 18.21 1.06 38.91
CA LYS A 515 17.45 0.25 39.86
C LYS A 515 15.93 0.51 39.81
N ASP A 516 15.51 1.73 39.55
CA ASP A 516 14.09 2.07 39.40
C ASP A 516 13.55 1.42 38.13
N ARG A 517 14.32 1.47 37.05
CA ARG A 517 13.95 0.84 35.79
C ARG A 517 13.87 -0.69 35.88
N GLN A 518 14.83 -1.33 36.56
CA GLN A 518 14.75 -2.76 36.87
C GLN A 518 13.47 -3.08 37.69
N PHE A 519 13.09 -2.18 38.59
CA PHE A 519 11.90 -2.35 39.43
C PHE A 519 10.60 -2.23 38.62
N GLU A 520 10.53 -1.30 37.66
CA GLU A 520 9.46 -1.19 36.65
C GLU A 520 9.35 -2.49 35.82
N ILE A 521 10.47 -3.01 35.31
CA ILE A 521 10.49 -4.25 34.51
C ILE A 521 10.00 -5.47 35.32
N LYS A 522 10.37 -5.56 36.60
CA LYS A 522 9.88 -6.62 37.50
C LYS A 522 8.37 -6.51 37.77
N GLN A 523 7.80 -5.30 37.78
CA GLN A 523 6.34 -5.13 37.85
C GLN A 523 5.67 -5.76 36.62
N ILE A 524 6.23 -5.54 35.43
CA ILE A 524 5.72 -6.12 34.18
C ILE A 524 5.77 -7.65 34.25
N GLU A 525 6.90 -8.24 34.65
CA GLU A 525 7.08 -9.69 34.81
C GLU A 525 5.98 -10.29 35.69
N LYS A 526 5.68 -9.66 36.83
CA LYS A 526 4.61 -10.09 37.74
C LYS A 526 3.21 -9.99 37.15
N MET A 527 2.98 -9.04 36.24
CA MET A 527 1.66 -8.75 35.69
C MET A 527 1.29 -9.61 34.48
N ILE A 528 2.28 -10.27 33.87
CA ILE A 528 2.09 -11.13 32.73
C ILE A 528 1.62 -12.50 33.23
N PRO A 529 0.38 -12.91 32.92
CA PRO A 529 -0.13 -14.18 33.37
C PRO A 529 0.65 -15.32 32.71
N LYS A 530 0.87 -16.41 33.47
CA LYS A 530 1.47 -17.64 32.93
C LYS A 530 0.63 -18.20 31.79
N GLU A 531 -0.68 -18.23 31.99
CA GLU A 531 -1.66 -18.73 31.03
C GLU A 531 -2.66 -17.62 30.68
N TYR A 532 -2.88 -17.44 29.38
CA TYR A 532 -3.86 -16.53 28.83
C TYR A 532 -4.24 -17.06 27.45
N ASP A 533 -5.52 -17.27 27.24
CA ASP A 533 -6.11 -17.71 25.97
C ASP A 533 -6.33 -16.47 25.09
N GLY A 534 -5.32 -16.16 24.27
CA GLY A 534 -5.28 -14.98 23.44
C GLY A 534 -3.89 -14.39 23.26
N TYR A 535 -3.85 -13.16 22.76
CA TYR A 535 -2.62 -12.41 22.53
C TYR A 535 -2.25 -11.58 23.75
N ILE A 536 -0.94 -11.42 23.99
CA ILE A 536 -0.41 -10.42 24.93
C ILE A 536 0.58 -9.55 24.19
N ILE A 537 0.42 -8.23 24.27
CA ILE A 537 1.38 -7.24 23.79
C ILE A 537 1.80 -6.41 25.00
N CYS A 538 3.08 -6.30 25.27
CA CYS A 538 3.59 -5.45 26.34
C CYS A 538 4.65 -4.48 25.80
N SER A 539 4.53 -3.21 26.15
CA SER A 539 5.63 -2.25 26.05
C SER A 539 6.31 -2.16 27.40
N MET A 540 7.60 -2.46 27.41
CA MET A 540 8.46 -2.20 28.55
C MET A 540 8.90 -0.73 28.56
N CYS A 541 8.89 0.00 27.44
CA CYS A 541 9.22 1.44 27.39
C CYS A 541 8.32 2.30 28.25
N ARG A 542 8.90 3.40 28.76
CA ARG A 542 8.14 4.55 29.22
C ARG A 542 7.37 5.18 28.05
N ILE A 543 6.20 5.71 28.37
CA ILE A 543 5.30 6.37 27.44
C ILE A 543 5.11 7.79 27.93
N ASN A 544 5.76 8.73 27.25
CA ASN A 544 5.67 10.14 27.57
C ASN A 544 4.45 10.73 26.86
N ILE A 545 3.64 11.49 27.56
CA ILE A 545 2.45 12.14 27.02
C ILE A 545 2.65 13.65 27.04
N TYR A 546 2.47 14.28 25.89
CA TYR A 546 2.73 15.68 25.65
C TYR A 546 1.47 16.45 25.28
N ASP A 547 1.41 17.71 25.72
CA ASP A 547 0.46 18.73 25.31
C ASP A 547 1.20 19.82 24.53
N PHE A 548 1.10 19.77 23.20
CA PHE A 548 1.80 20.72 22.32
C PHE A 548 1.17 22.12 22.31
N SER A 549 0.04 22.34 22.99
CA SER A 549 -0.51 23.69 23.20
C SER A 549 0.27 24.49 24.25
N LYS A 550 1.12 23.84 25.04
CA LYS A 550 1.93 24.45 26.11
C LYS A 550 3.35 24.80 25.66
N SER A 551 4.02 25.62 26.49
CA SER A 551 5.43 25.97 26.30
C SER A 551 6.32 24.72 26.35
N PRO A 552 7.47 24.67 25.64
CA PRO A 552 8.32 23.47 25.54
C PRO A 552 8.64 22.79 26.88
N ASN A 553 8.89 23.56 27.94
CA ASN A 553 9.23 23.04 29.28
C ASN A 553 8.02 22.48 30.05
N GLU A 554 6.80 22.78 29.59
CA GLU A 554 5.53 22.36 30.21
C GLU A 554 4.75 21.38 29.34
N ARG A 555 5.31 20.97 28.19
CA ARG A 555 4.66 20.04 27.26
C ARG A 555 4.46 18.68 27.89
N LEU A 556 5.44 18.17 28.64
CA LEU A 556 5.34 16.86 29.27
C LEU A 556 4.28 16.89 30.37
N VAL A 557 3.17 16.18 30.16
CA VAL A 557 2.04 16.13 31.09
C VAL A 557 2.22 15.02 32.12
N THR A 558 2.65 13.86 31.66
CA THR A 558 2.90 12.65 32.46
C THR A 558 3.74 11.68 31.65
N ASP A 559 4.43 10.80 32.35
CA ASP A 559 4.97 9.56 31.81
C ASP A 559 4.25 8.35 32.43
N ILE A 560 4.22 7.24 31.70
CA ILE A 560 3.71 5.94 32.15
C ILE A 560 4.80 4.90 31.95
N ASP A 561 5.13 4.12 32.97
CA ASP A 561 6.29 3.22 32.93
C ASP A 561 6.18 2.10 31.89
N SER A 562 4.97 1.57 31.71
CA SER A 562 4.72 0.46 30.79
C SER A 562 3.23 0.27 30.48
N VAL A 563 2.96 -0.47 29.41
CA VAL A 563 1.61 -0.85 29.00
C VAL A 563 1.54 -2.34 28.70
N ILE A 564 0.51 -3.02 29.20
CA ILE A 564 0.19 -4.41 28.87
C ILE A 564 -1.20 -4.49 28.28
N ILE A 565 -1.31 -5.09 27.10
CA ILE A 565 -2.57 -5.35 26.39
C ILE A 565 -2.77 -6.86 26.32
N LYS A 566 -3.92 -7.34 26.78
CA LYS A 566 -4.35 -8.74 26.72
C LYS A 566 -5.61 -8.80 25.86
N ILE A 567 -5.59 -9.62 24.81
CA ILE A 567 -6.57 -9.59 23.72
C ILE A 567 -7.12 -11.01 23.55
N SER A 568 -8.40 -11.20 23.82
CA SER A 568 -9.13 -12.41 23.48
C SER A 568 -10.29 -12.08 22.53
N LYS A 569 -11.06 -13.09 22.10
CA LYS A 569 -12.29 -12.86 21.32
C LYS A 569 -13.37 -12.15 22.14
N SER A 570 -13.38 -12.34 23.45
CA SER A 570 -14.44 -11.87 24.35
C SER A 570 -14.06 -10.64 25.15
N ASP A 571 -12.76 -10.37 25.35
CA ASP A 571 -12.32 -9.21 26.10
C ASP A 571 -10.99 -8.62 25.62
N LEU A 572 -10.88 -7.31 25.84
CA LEU A 572 -9.66 -6.52 25.70
C LEU A 572 -9.36 -5.90 27.06
N ILE A 573 -8.19 -6.21 27.60
CA ILE A 573 -7.70 -5.66 28.87
C ILE A 573 -6.45 -4.84 28.57
N ILE A 574 -6.48 -3.56 28.94
CA ILE A 574 -5.34 -2.65 28.81
C ILE A 574 -4.95 -2.19 30.20
N GLU A 575 -3.67 -2.31 30.54
CA GLU A 575 -3.11 -1.99 31.84
C GLU A 575 -1.96 -1.00 31.65
N PHE A 576 -2.20 0.27 31.99
CA PHE A 576 -1.16 1.31 32.07
C PHE A 576 -0.59 1.30 33.48
N ASN A 577 0.73 1.15 33.61
CA ASN A 577 1.38 0.88 34.89
C ASN A 577 2.19 2.07 35.36
N GLU A 578 2.09 2.32 36.66
CA GLU A 578 2.89 3.31 37.39
C GLU A 578 3.54 2.62 38.58
N THR A 579 4.87 2.69 38.66
CA THR A 579 5.71 1.99 39.61
C THR A 579 6.32 3.02 40.56
N LYS A 580 6.40 2.72 41.86
CA LYS A 580 7.09 3.59 42.82
C LYS A 580 8.07 2.80 43.67
N ASN A 581 9.36 3.06 43.50
CA ASN A 581 10.42 2.44 44.28
C ASN A 581 10.60 3.11 45.66
N VAL A 582 9.51 3.29 46.41
CA VAL A 582 9.52 3.90 47.76
C VAL A 582 9.13 2.86 48.81
N LYS A 583 9.77 2.89 49.98
CA LYS A 583 9.61 1.82 51.00
C LYS A 583 8.20 1.71 51.59
N ARG A 584 7.44 2.81 51.67
CA ARG A 584 6.08 2.86 52.25
C ARG A 584 5.11 3.55 51.29
N ASN A 585 3.84 3.13 51.31
CA ASN A 585 2.73 3.74 50.56
C ASN A 585 2.89 3.82 49.03
N ARG A 586 3.77 3.00 48.43
CA ARG A 586 4.05 3.03 46.98
C ARG A 586 2.80 2.88 46.11
N GLU A 587 1.88 1.99 46.49
CA GLU A 587 0.64 1.78 45.74
C GLU A 587 -0.29 3.01 45.80
N ASN A 588 -0.33 3.71 46.92
CA ASN A 588 -1.16 4.91 47.09
C ASN A 588 -0.57 6.11 46.35
N VAL A 589 0.76 6.26 46.37
CA VAL A 589 1.46 7.30 45.60
C VAL A 589 1.25 7.09 44.11
N ALA A 590 1.50 5.88 43.60
CA ALA A 590 1.26 5.54 42.19
C ALA A 590 -0.20 5.75 41.78
N LYS A 591 -1.17 5.38 42.64
CA LYS A 591 -2.60 5.63 42.39
C LYS A 591 -2.90 7.11 42.24
N LYS A 592 -2.35 7.92 43.15
CA LYS A 592 -2.54 9.37 43.15
C LYS A 592 -1.99 9.97 41.86
N ASP A 593 -0.75 9.65 41.49
CA ASP A 593 -0.12 10.17 40.28
C ASP A 593 -0.90 9.79 39.01
N LEU A 594 -1.35 8.53 38.91
CA LEU A 594 -2.20 8.09 37.79
C LEU A 594 -3.52 8.89 37.71
N ASN A 595 -4.16 9.20 38.84
CA ASN A 595 -5.41 9.97 38.84
C ASN A 595 -5.17 11.46 38.55
N ASP A 596 -4.10 12.02 39.12
CA ASP A 596 -3.82 13.45 39.06
C ASP A 596 -3.29 13.87 37.68
N TYR A 597 -2.59 12.97 36.98
CA TYR A 597 -1.94 13.26 35.70
C TYR A 597 -2.51 12.41 34.55
N PHE A 598 -2.35 11.09 34.57
CA PHE A 598 -2.68 10.24 33.42
C PHE A 598 -4.17 10.15 33.12
N VAL A 599 -5.04 10.01 34.12
CA VAL A 599 -6.50 9.92 33.90
C VAL A 599 -7.04 11.16 33.18
N LYS A 600 -6.44 12.34 33.40
CA LYS A 600 -6.83 13.59 32.74
C LYS A 600 -6.44 13.65 31.26
N THR A 601 -5.58 12.73 30.80
CA THR A 601 -5.20 12.62 29.39
C THR A 601 -6.13 11.70 28.59
N LEU A 602 -6.96 10.92 29.27
CA LEU A 602 -7.85 9.95 28.65
C LEU A 602 -9.13 10.60 28.09
N ASN A 603 -9.61 10.07 26.97
CA ASN A 603 -10.83 10.51 26.32
C ASN A 603 -12.07 9.70 26.76
N LYS A 604 -13.23 10.01 26.18
CA LYS A 604 -14.51 9.32 26.45
C LYS A 604 -14.52 7.82 26.14
N ASN A 605 -13.60 7.32 25.31
CA ASN A 605 -13.49 5.89 25.04
C ASN A 605 -12.94 5.13 26.27
N ALA A 606 -12.28 5.81 27.21
CA ALA A 606 -11.70 5.20 28.41
C ALA A 606 -12.69 5.03 29.58
N ILE A 607 -13.99 5.24 29.39
CA ILE A 607 -15.00 5.09 30.46
C ILE A 607 -14.94 3.70 31.12
N GLY A 608 -15.09 3.65 32.45
CA GLY A 608 -15.10 2.41 33.22
C GLY A 608 -13.71 1.87 33.57
N TYR A 609 -12.66 2.68 33.45
CA TYR A 609 -11.34 2.35 33.97
C TYR A 609 -11.37 2.11 35.48
N ARG A 610 -10.45 1.29 35.98
CA ARG A 610 -10.27 1.05 37.41
C ARG A 610 -8.81 1.28 37.79
N ASN A 611 -8.58 2.14 38.76
CA ASN A 611 -7.26 2.33 39.35
C ASN A 611 -7.00 1.25 40.41
N LYS A 612 -6.09 0.32 40.13
CA LYS A 612 -5.84 -0.87 40.95
C LYS A 612 -4.42 -0.87 41.51
N PRO A 613 -4.24 -1.26 42.78
CA PRO A 613 -2.89 -1.45 43.32
C PRO A 613 -2.23 -2.68 42.70
N VAL A 614 -0.92 -2.62 42.52
CA VAL A 614 -0.05 -3.75 42.15
C VAL A 614 0.86 -4.02 43.35
N LYS A 615 0.41 -4.95 44.21
CA LYS A 615 1.01 -5.21 45.53
C LYS A 615 2.54 -5.34 45.44
N GLY A 616 3.23 -4.52 46.21
CA GLY A 616 4.68 -4.51 46.31
C GLY A 616 5.39 -3.72 45.22
N PHE A 617 4.69 -3.10 44.26
CA PHE A 617 5.31 -2.35 43.16
C PHE A 617 4.74 -0.94 42.98
N GLY A 618 3.42 -0.80 42.80
CA GLY A 618 2.82 0.48 42.45
C GLY A 618 1.32 0.35 42.16
N ALA A 619 0.86 0.95 41.08
CA ALA A 619 -0.54 0.94 40.67
C ALA A 619 -0.69 0.80 39.16
N LYS A 620 -1.93 0.64 38.72
CA LYS A 620 -2.26 0.60 37.30
C LYS A 620 -3.66 1.13 37.02
N ILE A 621 -3.82 1.80 35.87
CA ILE A 621 -5.12 2.02 35.27
C ILE A 621 -5.47 0.81 34.42
N ARG A 622 -6.52 0.09 34.80
CA ARG A 622 -7.05 -1.07 34.07
C ARG A 622 -8.33 -0.71 33.34
N LEU A 623 -8.28 -0.78 32.01
CA LEU A 623 -9.45 -0.77 31.13
C LEU A 623 -9.80 -2.21 30.78
N LYS A 624 -11.03 -2.65 31.08
CA LYS A 624 -11.57 -3.94 30.62
C LYS A 624 -12.76 -3.68 29.73
N ILE A 625 -12.72 -4.19 28.51
CA ILE A 625 -13.77 -4.05 27.51
C ILE A 625 -14.20 -5.46 27.11
N ASN A 626 -15.48 -5.76 27.25
CA ASN A 626 -16.03 -7.03 26.82
C ASN A 626 -16.68 -6.87 25.44
N ALA A 627 -16.52 -7.86 24.58
CA ALA A 627 -17.35 -8.00 23.40
C ALA A 627 -18.78 -8.33 23.84
N THR A 628 -19.76 -7.72 23.18
CA THR A 628 -21.19 -8.07 23.33
C THR A 628 -21.61 -9.06 22.28
#